data_AF-A0A9P6D015-F1
#
_entry.id   AF-A0A9P6D015-F1
#
_cell.length_a   1.000
_cell.length_b   1.000
_cell.length_c   1.000
_cell.angle_alpha   90.00
_cell.angle_beta   90.00
_cell.angle_gamma   90.00
#
_symmetry.space_group_name_H-M   'P 1'
#
loop_
_entity.id
_entity.type
_entity.pdbx_description
1 polymer ?
#
loop_
_entity_poly.entity_id
_entity_poly.type
_entity_poly.pdbx_seq_one_letter_code
_entity_poly.pdbx_strand_id
1 'polypeptide(L)'
;MARGIDGLVHVDPHIHGRARAAWKVTGCNGERLLVKRTWDVKELEESMEEPEATMLIKAGNVSGIARLALYSQETTGYTSDAPHSQRDPTDFGELYKREQLARRHRILVIEYFERDIMQVRSNEELLLVLRDAVQAHGELWKIGICHRDICPKDIRIKEEGCRSSGVLVGLDKAKPVTEQSVVVPCMPDVVNKNMFQSRYVLRVAAEPKSKKLYPSLWDDLESFFYVLCFLCSTDSKGIRDMFSDWASENPGVSLEAKSTFCVACQPSLSWNLFVDPYFGPVFMKLLAGMHRSLHSYDEDRSRGHETFLALIDTAIIELSNSPELVAVDIS
;
A
#
# COMPACT_ATOMS: atom_id res chain seq x y z
N MET A 1 -4.28 30.10 -12.23
CA MET A 1 -3.79 29.78 -13.58
C MET A 1 -2.30 29.49 -13.50
N ALA A 2 -1.89 28.22 -13.59
CA ALA A 2 -0.48 27.87 -13.74
C ALA A 2 -0.08 28.12 -15.21
N ARG A 3 1.03 28.83 -15.43
CA ARG A 3 1.58 29.08 -16.78
C ARG A 3 2.13 27.78 -17.36
N GLY A 4 1.87 27.57 -18.64
CA GLY A 4 2.07 26.32 -19.37
C GLY A 4 3.51 25.81 -19.39
N ILE A 5 3.64 24.49 -19.42
CA ILE A 5 4.83 23.79 -19.87
C ILE A 5 4.52 23.37 -21.30
N ASP A 6 4.72 24.28 -22.26
CA ASP A 6 4.82 23.92 -23.67
C ASP A 6 6.24 23.41 -23.90
N GLY A 7 6.35 22.09 -23.97
CA GLY A 7 7.57 21.40 -24.31
C GLY A 7 7.20 20.01 -24.80
N LEU A 8 7.35 19.77 -26.10
CA LEU A 8 7.23 18.45 -26.71
C LEU A 8 8.16 17.50 -25.95
N VAL A 9 7.58 16.59 -25.14
CA VAL A 9 8.35 15.55 -24.46
C VAL A 9 8.86 14.62 -25.56
N HIS A 10 10.17 14.62 -25.80
CA HIS A 10 10.79 13.59 -26.64
C HIS A 10 10.60 12.25 -25.93
N VAL A 11 9.63 11.47 -26.40
CA VAL A 11 9.38 10.12 -25.89
C VAL A 11 10.23 9.17 -26.71
N ASP A 12 11.35 8.74 -26.14
CA ASP A 12 12.21 7.73 -26.74
C ASP A 12 11.38 6.46 -27.07
N PRO A 13 11.35 6.02 -28.34
CA PRO A 13 10.62 4.82 -28.76
C PRO A 13 11.06 3.53 -28.07
N HIS A 14 12.23 3.52 -27.39
CA HIS A 14 12.79 2.36 -26.72
C HIS A 14 12.46 2.28 -25.22
N ILE A 15 11.74 3.25 -24.64
CA ILE A 15 11.27 3.14 -23.25
C ILE A 15 10.03 2.23 -23.22
N HIS A 16 10.22 1.03 -22.67
CA HIS A 16 9.19 0.02 -22.49
C HIS A 16 8.63 0.08 -21.05
N GLY A 17 7.34 -0.23 -20.88
CA GLY A 17 6.72 -0.40 -19.55
C GLY A 17 5.99 0.85 -19.01
N ARG A 18 5.78 0.87 -17.69
CA ARG A 18 5.12 1.97 -16.97
C ARG A 18 6.17 2.88 -16.36
N ALA A 19 6.23 4.13 -16.77
CA ALA A 19 7.06 5.14 -16.10
C ALA A 19 6.19 5.98 -15.16
N ARG A 20 6.74 6.32 -13.98
CA ARG A 20 6.07 7.18 -13.01
C ARG A 20 7.03 8.23 -12.46
N ALA A 21 6.55 9.46 -12.36
CA ALA A 21 7.23 10.55 -11.68
C ALA A 21 6.25 11.25 -10.73
N ALA A 22 6.75 11.74 -9.60
CA ALA A 22 5.93 12.41 -8.60
C ALA A 22 6.63 13.66 -8.06
N TRP A 23 5.87 14.74 -7.90
CA TRP A 23 6.37 16.02 -7.38
C TRP A 23 5.46 16.54 -6.27
N LYS A 24 6.09 16.97 -5.17
CA LYS A 24 5.41 17.74 -4.13
C LYS A 24 5.20 19.16 -4.67
N VAL A 25 3.98 19.69 -4.58
CA VAL A 25 3.65 21.05 -5.01
C VAL A 25 2.79 21.74 -3.96
N THR A 26 2.89 23.07 -3.91
CA THR A 26 2.00 23.91 -3.11
C THR A 26 0.98 24.56 -4.05
N GLY A 27 -0.30 24.31 -3.81
CA GLY A 27 -1.38 24.93 -4.58
C GLY A 27 -1.54 26.41 -4.25
N CYS A 28 -2.36 27.11 -5.04
CA CYS A 28 -2.52 28.56 -4.91
C CYS A 28 -3.11 28.99 -3.56
N ASN A 29 -3.80 28.08 -2.87
CA ASN A 29 -4.39 28.35 -1.56
C ASN A 29 -3.48 27.88 -0.40
N GLY A 30 -2.23 27.54 -0.68
CA GLY A 30 -1.30 26.96 0.30
C GLY A 30 -1.51 25.46 0.54
N GLU A 31 -2.42 24.81 -0.20
CA GLU A 31 -2.64 23.38 -0.07
C GLU A 31 -1.41 22.58 -0.50
N ARG A 32 -1.13 21.49 0.23
CA ARG A 32 0.00 20.62 -0.08
C ARG A 32 -0.51 19.49 -0.96
N LEU A 33 0.06 19.36 -2.15
CA LEU A 33 -0.41 18.43 -3.18
C LEU A 33 0.74 17.57 -3.69
N LEU A 34 0.40 16.38 -4.18
CA LEU A 34 1.30 15.47 -4.87
C LEU A 34 0.80 15.32 -6.30
N VAL A 35 1.62 15.73 -7.26
CA VAL A 35 1.36 15.51 -8.69
C VAL A 35 2.06 14.23 -9.09
N LYS A 36 1.31 13.17 -9.41
CA LYS A 36 1.81 11.94 -10.02
C LYS A 36 1.58 12.01 -11.53
N ARG A 37 2.64 11.83 -12.31
CA ARG A 37 2.54 11.58 -13.75
C ARG A 37 2.89 10.13 -14.04
N THR A 38 2.06 9.49 -14.86
CA THR A 38 2.27 8.12 -15.30
C THR A 38 2.20 8.07 -16.82
N TRP A 39 3.16 7.41 -17.43
CA TRP A 39 3.16 7.05 -18.84
C TRP A 39 3.05 5.54 -18.96
N ASP A 40 2.08 5.07 -19.72
CA ASP A 40 1.94 3.64 -20.03
C ASP A 40 1.46 3.40 -21.46
N VAL A 41 1.51 2.14 -21.87
CA VAL A 41 1.08 1.68 -23.19
C VAL A 41 -0.26 0.99 -23.05
N LYS A 42 -1.32 1.51 -23.71
CA LYS A 42 -2.73 1.13 -23.52
C LYS A 42 -3.02 -0.35 -23.76
N GLU A 43 -2.28 -0.97 -24.67
CA GLU A 43 -2.51 -2.35 -25.10
C GLU A 43 -1.80 -3.39 -24.21
N LEU A 44 -0.96 -2.97 -23.24
CA LEU A 44 -0.33 -3.92 -22.30
C LEU A 44 -1.30 -4.29 -21.17
N GLU A 45 -1.31 -5.56 -20.75
CA GLU A 45 -2.15 -6.04 -19.63
C GLU A 45 -1.92 -5.24 -18.34
N GLU A 46 -0.68 -4.86 -18.05
CA GLU A 46 -0.28 -3.99 -16.93
C GLU A 46 -0.99 -2.63 -16.96
N SER A 47 -1.50 -2.24 -18.11
CA SER A 47 -2.14 -0.96 -18.38
C SER A 47 -3.69 -1.09 -18.40
N MET A 48 -4.22 -2.32 -18.39
CA MET A 48 -5.65 -2.59 -18.24
C MET A 48 -6.13 -2.43 -16.79
N GLU A 49 -5.21 -2.18 -15.85
CA GLU A 49 -5.58 -1.83 -14.48
C GLU A 49 -6.40 -0.53 -14.47
N GLU A 50 -7.54 -0.55 -13.76
CA GLU A 50 -8.27 0.69 -13.46
C GLU A 50 -7.34 1.71 -12.77
N PRO A 51 -7.26 2.96 -13.27
CA PRO A 51 -6.39 3.98 -12.68
C PRO A 51 -6.70 4.23 -11.21
N GLU A 52 -5.67 4.55 -10.41
CA GLU A 52 -5.81 5.03 -9.01
C GLU A 52 -6.88 6.13 -8.91
N ALA A 53 -6.95 7.01 -9.91
CA ALA A 53 -7.96 8.06 -10.01
C ALA A 53 -9.39 7.52 -9.99
N THR A 54 -9.67 6.40 -10.64
CA THR A 54 -11.01 5.77 -10.61
C THR A 54 -11.37 5.32 -9.21
N MET A 55 -10.43 4.71 -8.48
CA MET A 55 -10.63 4.29 -7.09
C MET A 55 -10.85 5.49 -6.18
N LEU A 56 -10.09 6.57 -6.35
CA LEU A 56 -10.26 7.81 -5.60
C LEU A 56 -11.57 8.52 -5.92
N ILE A 57 -12.01 8.55 -7.19
CA ILE A 57 -13.31 9.08 -7.58
C ILE A 57 -14.44 8.28 -6.91
N LYS A 58 -14.34 6.94 -6.92
CA LYS A 58 -15.33 6.06 -6.28
C LYS A 58 -15.32 6.22 -4.75
N ALA A 59 -14.15 6.39 -4.14
CA ALA A 59 -14.00 6.68 -2.72
C ALA A 59 -14.62 8.04 -2.34
N GLY A 60 -14.65 9.00 -3.27
CA GLY A 60 -15.31 10.29 -3.06
C GLY A 60 -14.76 11.02 -1.82
N ASN A 61 -15.61 11.15 -0.80
CA ASN A 61 -15.28 11.84 0.46
C ASN A 61 -15.18 10.88 1.67
N VAL A 62 -14.81 9.61 1.45
CA VAL A 62 -14.54 8.71 2.58
C VAL A 62 -13.49 9.34 3.51
N SER A 63 -13.85 9.47 4.79
CA SER A 63 -12.96 10.03 5.81
C SER A 63 -11.71 9.18 5.96
N GLY A 64 -10.54 9.84 6.05
CA GLY A 64 -9.25 9.15 6.17
C GLY A 64 -8.71 8.61 4.85
N ILE A 65 -9.26 8.98 3.69
CA ILE A 65 -8.69 8.72 2.36
C ILE A 65 -8.17 10.03 1.76
N ALA A 66 -7.01 9.99 1.10
CA ALA A 66 -6.47 11.18 0.42
C ALA A 66 -7.45 11.75 -0.61
N ARG A 67 -7.64 13.06 -0.57
CA ARG A 67 -8.54 13.74 -1.51
C ARG A 67 -7.93 13.83 -2.90
N LEU A 68 -8.73 13.50 -3.91
CA LEU A 68 -8.44 13.81 -5.31
C LEU A 68 -8.67 15.31 -5.59
N ALA A 69 -7.62 16.00 -6.03
CA ALA A 69 -7.71 17.40 -6.44
C ALA A 69 -7.94 17.53 -7.95
N LEU A 70 -7.24 16.73 -8.76
CA LEU A 70 -7.36 16.74 -10.22
C LEU A 70 -6.98 15.39 -10.81
N TYR A 71 -7.68 15.00 -11.86
CA TYR A 71 -7.29 13.91 -12.73
C TYR A 71 -7.41 14.34 -14.18
N SER A 72 -6.37 14.08 -14.97
CA SER A 72 -6.39 14.22 -16.42
C SER A 72 -5.78 12.98 -17.07
N GLN A 73 -6.35 12.57 -18.20
CA GLN A 73 -5.82 11.50 -19.03
C GLN A 73 -5.83 11.94 -20.48
N GLU A 74 -4.68 11.84 -21.12
CA GLU A 74 -4.50 12.06 -22.55
C GLU A 74 -4.02 10.76 -23.18
N THR A 75 -4.58 10.42 -24.34
CA THR A 75 -4.11 9.30 -25.15
C THR A 75 -3.54 9.89 -26.43
N THR A 76 -2.24 9.77 -26.64
CA THR A 76 -1.64 10.11 -27.93
C THR A 76 -1.92 8.94 -28.87
N GLY A 77 -2.49 9.24 -30.04
CA GLY A 77 -2.73 8.23 -31.06
C GLY A 77 -1.43 7.54 -31.51
N TYR A 78 -1.59 6.43 -32.22
CA TYR A 78 -0.50 5.73 -32.92
C TYR A 78 0.42 6.75 -33.58
N THR A 79 1.69 6.82 -33.18
CA THR A 79 2.67 7.62 -33.92
C THR A 79 2.93 6.93 -35.25
N SER A 80 2.13 7.24 -36.27
CA SER A 80 2.43 6.92 -37.66
C SER A 80 3.51 7.82 -38.24
N ASP A 81 3.98 8.81 -37.48
CA ASP A 81 4.93 9.83 -37.95
C ASP A 81 6.41 9.40 -37.83
N ALA A 82 6.67 8.09 -37.78
CA ALA A 82 8.00 7.61 -38.14
C ALA A 82 8.18 7.93 -39.63
N PRO A 83 9.14 8.80 -40.03
CA PRO A 83 9.41 9.06 -41.43
C PRO A 83 9.64 7.71 -42.09
N HIS A 84 8.98 7.46 -43.23
CA HIS A 84 9.11 6.25 -44.04
C HIS A 84 10.58 5.87 -44.25
N SER A 85 11.18 5.16 -43.29
CA SER A 85 12.46 4.53 -43.45
C SER A 85 12.15 3.31 -44.29
N GLN A 86 12.54 3.36 -45.55
CA GLN A 86 12.60 2.23 -46.47
C GLN A 86 13.58 1.18 -45.93
N ARG A 87 13.28 0.57 -44.78
CA ARG A 87 14.06 -0.52 -44.21
C ARG A 87 13.23 -1.79 -44.27
N ASP A 88 13.92 -2.84 -44.68
CA ASP A 88 13.37 -4.14 -45.04
C ASP A 88 12.50 -4.72 -43.90
N PRO A 89 11.23 -5.12 -44.14
CA PRO A 89 10.30 -5.58 -43.11
C PRO A 89 10.68 -6.91 -42.43
N THR A 90 11.74 -7.57 -42.87
CA THR A 90 12.03 -8.95 -42.52
C THR A 90 12.82 -9.15 -41.22
N ASP A 91 13.46 -8.11 -40.68
CA ASP A 91 14.36 -8.26 -39.51
C ASP A 91 13.80 -7.73 -38.16
N PHE A 92 12.67 -7.01 -38.15
CA PHE A 92 12.19 -6.28 -36.94
C PHE A 92 10.69 -6.43 -36.64
N GLY A 93 10.03 -7.49 -37.13
CA GLY A 93 8.55 -7.63 -37.09
C GLY A 93 7.88 -7.55 -35.70
N GLU A 94 8.62 -7.78 -34.61
CA GLU A 94 8.14 -7.59 -33.22
C GLU A 94 8.33 -6.15 -32.72
N LEU A 95 9.45 -5.50 -33.05
CA LEU A 95 9.77 -4.12 -32.65
C LEU A 95 8.90 -3.11 -33.41
N TYR A 96 8.65 -3.34 -34.69
CA TYR A 96 7.80 -2.48 -35.52
C TYR A 96 6.33 -2.48 -35.09
N LYS A 97 5.84 -3.58 -34.49
CA LYS A 97 4.49 -3.64 -33.88
C LYS A 97 4.42 -2.85 -32.57
N ARG A 98 5.53 -2.72 -31.84
CA ARG A 98 5.63 -2.04 -30.54
C ARG A 98 5.76 -0.53 -30.65
N GLU A 99 6.34 -0.05 -31.75
CA GLU A 99 6.39 1.39 -32.09
C GLU A 99 5.00 1.97 -32.44
N GLN A 100 4.03 1.10 -32.77
CA GLN A 100 2.64 1.46 -33.02
C GLN A 100 1.74 1.16 -31.81
N LEU A 101 2.17 1.38 -30.57
CA LEU A 101 1.26 1.20 -29.42
C LEU A 101 0.77 2.56 -28.91
N ALA A 102 -0.51 2.64 -28.57
CA ALA A 102 -1.11 3.89 -28.12
C ALA A 102 -0.59 4.21 -26.71
N ARG A 103 0.05 5.36 -26.56
CA ARG A 103 0.57 5.81 -25.27
C ARG A 103 -0.49 6.60 -24.52
N ARG A 104 -0.63 6.32 -23.23
CA ARG A 104 -1.46 7.11 -22.32
C ARG A 104 -0.57 7.86 -21.36
N HIS A 105 -0.89 9.13 -21.19
CA HIS A 105 -0.31 10.00 -20.20
C HIS A 105 -1.40 10.35 -19.19
N ARG A 106 -1.15 10.07 -17.92
CA ARG A 106 -2.06 10.38 -16.81
C ARG A 106 -1.41 11.36 -15.87
N ILE A 107 -2.18 12.37 -15.46
CA ILE A 107 -1.83 13.31 -14.41
C ILE A 107 -2.84 13.13 -13.29
N LEU A 108 -2.34 12.80 -12.11
CA LEU A 108 -3.13 12.66 -10.90
C LEU A 108 -2.59 13.65 -9.87
N VAL A 109 -3.46 14.49 -9.32
CA VAL A 109 -3.12 15.44 -8.26
C VAL A 109 -3.94 15.09 -7.03
N ILE A 110 -3.27 14.73 -5.96
CA ILE A 110 -3.89 14.33 -4.68
C ILE A 110 -3.34 15.17 -3.54
N GLU A 111 -4.04 15.16 -2.40
CA GLU A 111 -3.51 15.71 -1.16
C GLU A 111 -2.17 15.05 -0.77
N TYR A 112 -1.24 15.87 -0.26
CA TYR A 112 0.09 15.42 0.16
C TYR A 112 0.30 15.56 1.65
N PHE A 113 0.83 14.49 2.25
CA PHE A 113 1.17 14.40 3.67
C PHE A 113 2.67 14.22 3.81
N GLU A 114 3.34 14.97 4.69
CA GLU A 114 4.81 14.90 4.82
C GLU A 114 5.28 13.61 5.48
N ARG A 115 4.56 13.17 6.53
CA ARG A 115 4.95 12.03 7.36
C ARG A 115 4.15 10.79 7.01
N ASP A 116 4.80 9.62 7.04
CA ASP A 116 4.14 8.32 7.16
C ASP A 116 4.25 7.77 8.59
N ILE A 117 3.58 6.63 8.81
CA ILE A 117 3.55 5.91 10.07
C ILE A 117 4.94 5.52 10.60
N MET A 118 5.98 5.46 9.77
CA MET A 118 7.36 5.23 10.26
C MET A 118 7.92 6.43 11.03
N GLN A 119 7.28 7.60 10.92
CA GLN A 119 7.73 8.87 11.46
C GLN A 119 6.83 9.38 12.60
N VAL A 120 6.11 8.47 13.25
CA VAL A 120 5.38 8.73 14.50
C VAL A 120 6.34 9.11 15.63
N ARG A 121 5.88 9.95 16.55
CA ARG A 121 6.64 10.56 17.65
C ARG A 121 6.33 9.92 19.00
N SER A 122 5.25 9.13 19.09
CA SER A 122 4.85 8.47 20.32
C SER A 122 4.05 7.20 20.04
N ASN A 123 3.96 6.35 21.05
CA ASN A 123 3.11 5.15 21.04
C ASN A 123 1.63 5.51 20.88
N GLU A 124 1.18 6.63 21.46
CA GLU A 124 -0.18 7.13 21.31
C GLU A 124 -0.46 7.55 19.85
N GLU A 125 0.43 8.34 19.25
CA GLU A 125 0.31 8.76 17.85
C GLU A 125 0.27 7.54 16.91
N LEU A 126 1.10 6.52 17.17
CA LEU A 126 1.08 5.28 16.40
C LEU A 126 -0.29 4.59 16.43
N LEU A 127 -0.89 4.43 17.61
CA LEU A 127 -2.18 3.76 17.74
C LEU A 127 -3.31 4.58 17.10
N LEU A 128 -3.30 5.91 17.25
CA LEU A 128 -4.30 6.80 16.63
C LEU A 128 -4.22 6.75 15.11
N VAL A 129 -3.01 6.89 14.55
CA VAL A 129 -2.77 6.83 13.10
C VAL A 129 -3.17 5.47 12.53
N LEU A 130 -2.80 4.37 13.20
CA LEU A 130 -3.18 3.03 12.78
C LEU A 130 -4.69 2.81 12.83
N ARG A 131 -5.35 3.25 13.92
CA ARG A 131 -6.80 3.17 14.11
C ARG A 131 -7.53 3.83 12.95
N ASP A 132 -7.18 5.07 12.65
CA ASP A 132 -7.83 5.85 11.60
C ASP A 132 -7.60 5.25 10.21
N ALA A 133 -6.41 4.70 9.94
CA ALA A 133 -6.12 4.02 8.69
C ALA A 133 -6.93 2.72 8.52
N VAL A 134 -7.05 1.91 9.58
CA VAL A 134 -7.90 0.70 9.58
C VAL A 134 -9.37 1.08 9.41
N GLN A 135 -9.83 2.16 10.04
CA GLN A 135 -11.19 2.68 9.87
C GLN A 135 -11.44 3.14 8.44
N ALA A 136 -10.51 3.90 7.84
CA ALA A 136 -10.60 4.35 6.46
C ALA A 136 -10.64 3.16 5.48
N HIS A 137 -9.82 2.14 5.73
CA HIS A 137 -9.89 0.87 4.98
C HIS A 137 -11.26 0.17 5.15
N GLY A 138 -11.86 0.23 6.34
CA GLY A 138 -13.24 -0.21 6.60
C GLY A 138 -14.28 0.45 5.73
N GLU A 139 -14.20 1.78 5.62
CA GLU A 139 -15.11 2.55 4.78
C GLU A 139 -14.89 2.28 3.28
N LEU A 140 -13.65 2.10 2.82
CA LEU A 140 -13.36 1.64 1.45
C LEU A 140 -13.99 0.28 1.15
N TRP A 141 -13.85 -0.67 2.09
CA TRP A 141 -14.42 -2.00 1.93
C TRP A 141 -15.94 -1.96 1.81
N LYS A 142 -16.63 -1.14 2.62
CA LYS A 142 -18.10 -0.98 2.57
C LYS A 142 -18.61 -0.48 1.21
N ILE A 143 -17.82 0.31 0.49
CA ILE A 143 -18.16 0.75 -0.88
C ILE A 143 -17.60 -0.19 -1.96
N GLY A 144 -17.13 -1.37 -1.56
CA GLY A 144 -16.62 -2.41 -2.44
C GLY A 144 -15.32 -2.02 -3.10
N ILE A 145 -14.35 -1.50 -2.35
CA ILE A 145 -12.96 -1.27 -2.77
C ILE A 145 -12.03 -2.03 -1.82
N CYS A 146 -11.10 -2.81 -2.37
CA CYS A 146 -10.02 -3.49 -1.63
C CYS A 146 -8.69 -2.84 -2.01
N HIS A 147 -7.79 -2.60 -1.04
CA HIS A 147 -6.55 -1.84 -1.24
C HIS A 147 -5.46 -2.69 -1.89
N ARG A 148 -5.27 -3.92 -1.40
CA ARG A 148 -4.39 -4.99 -1.91
C ARG A 148 -2.87 -4.78 -1.80
N ASP A 149 -2.43 -3.70 -1.18
CA ASP A 149 -1.01 -3.34 -1.13
C ASP A 149 -0.69 -2.47 0.09
N ILE A 150 -1.32 -2.74 1.23
CA ILE A 150 -1.09 -1.96 2.46
C ILE A 150 0.37 -2.12 2.90
N CYS A 151 1.08 -1.00 3.04
CA CYS A 151 2.42 -0.95 3.62
C CYS A 151 2.66 0.38 4.36
N PRO A 152 3.80 0.57 5.07
CA PRO A 152 3.98 1.74 5.94
C PRO A 152 3.85 3.09 5.22
N LYS A 153 4.36 3.20 3.98
CA LYS A 153 4.28 4.44 3.18
C LYS A 153 2.85 4.84 2.81
N ASP A 154 1.91 3.88 2.82
CA ASP A 154 0.50 4.11 2.45
C ASP A 154 -0.31 4.62 3.64
N ILE A 155 0.20 4.50 4.86
CA ILE A 155 -0.40 5.07 6.06
C ILE A 155 0.30 6.39 6.37
N ARG A 156 -0.35 7.49 5.98
CA ARG A 156 0.15 8.85 6.16
C ARG A 156 -0.39 9.49 7.43
N ILE A 157 0.36 10.45 7.95
CA ILE A 157 -0.03 11.24 9.11
C ILE A 157 -0.55 12.60 8.64
N LYS A 158 -1.79 12.90 8.99
CA LYS A 158 -2.40 14.23 8.83
C LYS A 158 -2.31 15.00 10.13
N GLU A 159 -1.70 16.17 10.05
CA GLU A 159 -1.56 17.08 11.20
C GLU A 159 -2.75 18.04 11.25
N GLU A 160 -3.52 17.99 12.34
CA GLU A 160 -4.66 18.86 12.60
C GLU A 160 -4.46 19.57 13.95
N GLY A 161 -3.65 20.63 13.92
CA GLY A 161 -3.29 21.37 15.12
C GLY A 161 -2.43 20.54 16.06
N CYS A 162 -2.95 20.21 17.24
CA CYS A 162 -2.25 19.40 18.24
C CYS A 162 -2.58 17.90 18.15
N ARG A 163 -3.35 17.48 17.14
CA ARG A 163 -3.75 16.09 16.93
C ARG A 163 -3.21 15.60 15.59
N SER A 164 -2.85 14.33 15.57
CA SER A 164 -2.41 13.63 14.37
C SER A 164 -3.42 12.51 14.08
N SER A 165 -3.90 12.44 12.84
CA SER A 165 -4.83 11.40 12.38
C SER A 165 -4.22 10.60 11.23
N GLY A 166 -4.70 9.37 11.08
CA GLY A 166 -4.28 8.48 9.99
C GLY A 166 -5.02 8.77 8.69
N VAL A 167 -4.28 8.78 7.59
CA VAL A 167 -4.85 8.85 6.24
C VAL A 167 -4.25 7.74 5.39
N LEU A 168 -5.11 6.95 4.77
CA LEU A 168 -4.72 5.91 3.84
C LEU A 168 -4.60 6.48 2.42
N VAL A 169 -3.47 6.20 1.77
CA VAL A 169 -3.15 6.61 0.39
C VAL A 169 -2.72 5.39 -0.42
N GLY A 170 -2.42 5.56 -1.72
CA GLY A 170 -1.80 4.47 -2.49
C GLY A 170 -2.81 3.47 -3.09
N LEU A 171 -3.93 3.96 -3.64
CA LEU A 171 -4.95 3.12 -4.29
C LEU A 171 -4.55 2.64 -5.70
N ASP A 172 -3.25 2.63 -6.00
CA ASP A 172 -2.67 2.21 -7.29
C ASP A 172 -2.94 0.74 -7.62
N LYS A 173 -3.02 -0.10 -6.57
CA LYS A 173 -3.30 -1.54 -6.68
C LYS A 173 -4.73 -1.90 -6.26
N ALA A 174 -5.50 -0.90 -5.84
CA ALA A 174 -6.86 -1.11 -5.39
C ALA A 174 -7.77 -1.57 -6.53
N LYS A 175 -8.74 -2.41 -6.19
CA LYS A 175 -9.73 -2.93 -7.13
C LYS A 175 -11.14 -2.92 -6.52
N PRO A 176 -12.19 -2.84 -7.36
CA PRO A 176 -13.53 -3.09 -6.89
C PRO A 176 -13.61 -4.53 -6.37
N VAL A 177 -14.29 -4.72 -5.24
CA VAL A 177 -14.61 -6.05 -4.73
C VAL A 177 -15.67 -6.64 -5.65
N THR A 178 -15.25 -7.37 -6.68
CA THR A 178 -16.15 -8.16 -7.53
C THR A 178 -15.90 -9.64 -7.31
N GLU A 179 -16.94 -10.46 -7.52
CA GLU A 179 -16.84 -11.93 -7.55
C GLU A 179 -15.89 -12.46 -8.64
N GLN A 180 -15.27 -11.60 -9.47
CA GLN A 180 -14.32 -11.94 -10.53
C GLN A 180 -12.95 -11.20 -10.44
N SER A 181 -12.62 -10.58 -9.31
CA SER A 181 -11.34 -9.89 -9.06
C SER A 181 -10.09 -10.80 -9.05
N VAL A 182 -9.60 -11.25 -10.21
CA VAL A 182 -8.40 -12.09 -10.29
C VAL A 182 -7.22 -11.46 -9.53
N VAL A 183 -6.60 -12.23 -8.62
CA VAL A 183 -5.22 -11.98 -8.16
C VAL A 183 -4.34 -12.10 -9.40
N VAL A 184 -4.09 -10.99 -10.07
CA VAL A 184 -2.94 -10.88 -10.97
C VAL A 184 -1.73 -10.75 -10.05
N PRO A 185 -0.78 -11.71 -10.08
CA PRO A 185 0.50 -11.53 -9.39
C PRO A 185 1.08 -10.21 -9.89
N CYS A 186 1.29 -9.26 -8.99
CA CYS A 186 1.83 -7.96 -9.37
C CYS A 186 3.18 -8.20 -10.07
N MET A 187 3.32 -7.76 -11.33
CA MET A 187 4.59 -7.80 -12.06
C MET A 187 5.59 -6.78 -11.47
N PRO A 188 6.90 -6.93 -11.75
CA PRO A 188 7.98 -6.72 -10.79
C PRO A 188 8.50 -5.30 -10.84
N ASP A 189 7.92 -4.42 -10.04
CA ASP A 189 8.64 -3.24 -9.59
C ASP A 189 8.48 -3.16 -8.07
N VAL A 190 9.57 -2.79 -7.41
CA VAL A 190 9.73 -2.50 -5.97
C VAL A 190 10.36 -3.65 -5.14
N VAL A 191 11.61 -3.42 -4.76
CA VAL A 191 12.32 -4.04 -3.64
C VAL A 191 11.40 -4.11 -2.41
N ASN A 192 11.31 -5.26 -1.74
CA ASN A 192 10.45 -5.53 -0.57
C ASN A 192 8.95 -5.77 -0.84
N LYS A 193 8.55 -6.06 -2.09
CA LYS A 193 7.15 -6.32 -2.48
C LYS A 193 6.40 -7.32 -1.58
N ASN A 194 7.07 -8.38 -1.12
CA ASN A 194 6.43 -9.46 -0.35
C ASN A 194 6.34 -9.15 1.16
N MET A 195 6.99 -8.07 1.61
CA MET A 195 7.24 -7.79 3.03
C MET A 195 5.96 -7.67 3.85
N PHE A 196 4.94 -7.01 3.30
CA PHE A 196 3.67 -6.78 4.02
C PHE A 196 2.50 -7.59 3.46
N GLN A 197 2.69 -8.36 2.38
CA GLN A 197 1.62 -9.16 1.79
C GLN A 197 1.12 -10.27 2.73
N SER A 198 -0.17 -10.58 2.67
CA SER A 198 -0.75 -11.68 3.43
C SER A 198 -0.12 -13.03 3.07
N ARG A 199 -0.14 -13.99 4.00
CA ARG A 199 0.31 -15.37 3.73
C ARG A 199 -0.49 -16.02 2.62
N TYR A 200 -1.77 -15.67 2.49
CA TYR A 200 -2.61 -16.20 1.43
C TYR A 200 -2.17 -15.70 0.05
N VAL A 201 -1.92 -14.39 -0.10
CA VAL A 201 -1.40 -13.80 -1.35
C VAL A 201 -0.05 -14.41 -1.71
N LEU A 202 0.85 -14.59 -0.74
CA LEU A 202 2.16 -15.21 -0.96
C LEU A 202 2.07 -16.68 -1.38
N ARG A 203 1.15 -17.45 -0.79
CA ARG A 203 0.90 -18.85 -1.19
C ARG A 203 0.44 -18.95 -2.64
N VAL A 204 -0.49 -18.10 -3.05
CA VAL A 204 -0.98 -18.07 -4.44
C VAL A 204 0.16 -17.69 -5.39
N ALA A 205 0.98 -16.70 -5.02
CA ALA A 205 2.13 -16.29 -5.82
C ALA A 205 3.21 -17.38 -5.93
N ALA A 206 3.40 -18.20 -4.89
CA ALA A 206 4.33 -19.33 -4.89
C ALA A 206 3.80 -20.54 -5.69
N GLU A 207 2.48 -20.69 -5.82
CA GLU A 207 1.83 -21.81 -6.51
C GLU A 207 0.82 -21.35 -7.61
N PRO A 208 1.31 -20.81 -8.75
CA PRO A 208 0.46 -20.16 -9.76
C PRO A 208 -0.53 -21.08 -10.50
N LYS A 209 -0.43 -22.40 -10.29
CA LYS A 209 -1.30 -23.41 -10.92
C LYS A 209 -2.67 -23.54 -10.24
N SER A 210 -2.87 -22.86 -9.12
CA SER A 210 -4.14 -22.84 -8.38
C SER A 210 -5.03 -21.68 -8.84
N LYS A 211 -6.35 -21.85 -8.69
CA LYS A 211 -7.46 -21.06 -9.28
C LYS A 211 -7.30 -19.53 -9.23
N LYS A 212 -8.08 -18.82 -10.07
CA LYS A 212 -8.39 -17.38 -9.89
C LYS A 212 -8.93 -17.18 -8.47
N LEU A 213 -8.21 -16.42 -7.66
CA LEU A 213 -8.57 -16.13 -6.27
C LEU A 213 -8.72 -14.61 -6.10
N TYR A 214 -9.45 -14.22 -5.06
CA TYR A 214 -9.88 -12.85 -4.79
C TYR A 214 -9.15 -12.38 -3.53
N PRO A 215 -8.33 -11.30 -3.57
CA PRO A 215 -7.85 -10.66 -2.35
C PRO A 215 -9.08 -10.26 -1.54
N SER A 216 -9.08 -10.66 -0.29
CA SER A 216 -10.16 -10.48 0.65
C SER A 216 -9.84 -9.35 1.62
N LEU A 217 -10.87 -8.88 2.31
CA LEU A 217 -10.76 -8.07 3.51
C LEU A 217 -9.59 -8.49 4.42
N TRP A 218 -9.44 -9.79 4.65
CA TRP A 218 -8.45 -10.32 5.57
C TRP A 218 -7.02 -10.19 5.08
N ASP A 219 -6.81 -10.10 3.77
CA ASP A 219 -5.47 -9.92 3.21
C ASP A 219 -4.92 -8.51 3.52
N ASP A 220 -5.78 -7.49 3.41
CA ASP A 220 -5.42 -6.12 3.78
C ASP A 220 -5.26 -5.97 5.32
N LEU A 221 -6.12 -6.62 6.12
CA LEU A 221 -5.97 -6.61 7.59
C LEU A 221 -4.72 -7.36 8.07
N GLU A 222 -4.37 -8.49 7.44
CA GLU A 222 -3.11 -9.19 7.71
C GLU A 222 -1.90 -8.31 7.36
N SER A 223 -2.02 -7.49 6.31
CA SER A 223 -1.00 -6.53 5.93
C SER A 223 -0.84 -5.41 6.97
N PHE A 224 -1.93 -4.86 7.52
CA PHE A 224 -1.87 -3.94 8.67
C PHE A 224 -1.18 -4.56 9.89
N PHE A 225 -1.46 -5.84 10.17
CA PHE A 225 -0.78 -6.57 11.25
C PHE A 225 0.73 -6.67 11.00
N TYR A 226 1.17 -7.00 9.78
CA TYR A 226 2.61 -7.05 9.47
C TYR A 226 3.29 -5.68 9.53
N VAL A 227 2.60 -4.61 9.13
CA VAL A 227 3.08 -3.23 9.33
C VAL A 227 3.32 -2.95 10.80
N LEU A 228 2.36 -3.28 11.67
CA LEU A 228 2.52 -3.07 13.11
C LEU A 228 3.64 -3.94 13.71
N CYS A 229 3.75 -5.22 13.32
CA CYS A 229 4.87 -6.07 13.73
C CYS A 229 6.22 -5.45 13.38
N PHE A 230 6.36 -4.93 12.16
CA PHE A 230 7.58 -4.28 11.70
C PHE A 230 7.89 -3.00 12.49
N LEU A 231 6.90 -2.15 12.71
CA LEU A 231 7.04 -0.92 13.52
C LEU A 231 7.41 -1.20 14.97
N CYS A 232 6.84 -2.26 15.54
CA CYS A 232 7.10 -2.69 16.91
C CYS A 232 8.46 -3.37 17.09
N SER A 233 9.21 -3.58 16.02
CA SER A 233 10.49 -4.27 16.04
C SER A 233 11.67 -3.30 16.00
N THR A 234 12.77 -3.70 16.64
CA THR A 234 13.98 -2.89 16.75
C THR A 234 15.16 -3.49 16.01
N ASP A 235 15.99 -2.61 15.45
CA ASP A 235 17.28 -2.97 14.85
C ASP A 235 18.29 -3.41 15.92
N SER A 236 18.13 -2.95 17.17
CA SER A 236 19.14 -3.14 18.22
C SER A 236 19.35 -4.59 18.65
N LYS A 237 18.41 -5.49 18.32
CA LYS A 237 18.46 -6.92 18.62
C LYS A 237 18.63 -7.79 17.36
N GLY A 238 18.85 -7.19 16.19
CA GLY A 238 18.82 -7.91 14.90
C GLY A 238 17.44 -8.45 14.54
N ILE A 239 16.37 -8.00 15.22
CA ILE A 239 14.99 -8.46 14.93
C ILE A 239 14.56 -7.97 13.56
N ARG A 240 14.98 -6.77 13.15
CA ARG A 240 14.69 -6.29 11.79
C ARG A 240 15.35 -7.15 10.72
N ASP A 241 16.51 -7.73 10.98
CA ASP A 241 17.14 -8.73 10.10
C ASP A 241 16.31 -10.01 10.03
N MET A 242 15.56 -10.38 11.08
CA MET A 242 14.62 -11.51 11.01
C MET A 242 13.47 -11.28 10.02
N PHE A 243 13.18 -10.02 9.68
CA PHE A 243 12.19 -9.67 8.66
C PHE A 243 12.79 -9.54 7.25
N SER A 244 14.10 -9.75 7.06
CA SER A 244 14.72 -9.71 5.73
C SER A 244 14.04 -10.70 4.78
N ASP A 245 13.72 -11.88 5.27
CA ASP A 245 13.12 -12.94 4.48
C ASP A 245 11.65 -12.65 4.13
N TRP A 246 10.97 -11.80 4.90
CA TRP A 246 9.63 -11.32 4.52
C TRP A 246 9.70 -10.51 3.23
N ALA A 247 10.79 -9.79 3.00
CA ALA A 247 11.02 -8.98 1.81
C ALA A 247 11.61 -9.75 0.61
N SER A 248 11.90 -11.05 0.76
CA SER A 248 12.44 -11.90 -0.31
C SER A 248 11.63 -11.77 -1.61
N GLU A 249 12.30 -11.70 -2.75
CA GLU A 249 11.64 -11.70 -4.07
C GLU A 249 10.90 -13.01 -4.35
N ASN A 250 11.37 -14.12 -3.77
CA ASN A 250 10.70 -15.41 -3.84
C ASN A 250 9.52 -15.45 -2.83
N PRO A 251 8.26 -15.50 -3.30
CA PRO A 251 7.09 -15.49 -2.41
C PRO A 251 7.01 -16.70 -1.47
N GLY A 252 7.58 -17.84 -1.86
CA GLY A 252 7.63 -19.05 -1.04
C GLY A 252 8.53 -18.87 0.18
N VAL A 253 9.66 -18.17 0.04
CA VAL A 253 10.55 -17.83 1.17
C VAL A 253 9.83 -16.87 2.14
N SER A 254 9.19 -15.83 1.61
CA SER A 254 8.42 -14.88 2.43
C SER A 254 7.25 -15.55 3.15
N LEU A 255 6.56 -16.49 2.48
CA LEU A 255 5.48 -17.27 3.06
C LEU A 255 5.98 -18.15 4.22
N GLU A 256 7.10 -18.83 4.03
CA GLU A 256 7.68 -19.69 5.06
C GLU A 256 8.10 -18.86 6.26
N ALA A 257 8.83 -17.77 6.05
CA ALA A 257 9.27 -16.88 7.13
C ALA A 257 8.09 -16.31 7.95
N LYS A 258 7.00 -15.89 7.29
CA LYS A 258 5.77 -15.45 7.98
C LYS A 258 5.07 -16.59 8.70
N SER A 259 5.07 -17.79 8.13
CA SER A 259 4.48 -18.97 8.78
C SER A 259 5.26 -19.35 10.03
N THR A 260 6.60 -19.36 9.97
CA THR A 260 7.47 -19.57 11.13
C THR A 260 7.22 -18.51 12.20
N PHE A 261 7.12 -17.23 11.82
CA PHE A 261 6.81 -16.14 12.74
C PHE A 261 5.46 -16.33 13.45
N CYS A 262 4.38 -16.64 12.70
CA CYS A 262 3.06 -16.91 13.28
C CYS A 262 3.08 -18.08 14.28
N VAL A 263 3.83 -19.15 13.98
CA VAL A 263 4.00 -20.28 14.90
C VAL A 263 4.77 -19.87 16.16
N ALA A 264 5.85 -19.10 16.00
CA ALA A 264 6.67 -18.63 17.12
C ALA A 264 5.93 -17.65 18.05
N CYS A 265 4.92 -16.94 17.53
CA CYS A 265 4.14 -15.92 18.26
C CYS A 265 2.85 -16.45 18.92
N GLN A 266 2.66 -17.77 18.99
CA GLN A 266 1.53 -18.40 19.69
C GLN A 266 1.51 -18.06 21.21
N PRO A 267 0.32 -18.12 21.88
CA PRO A 267 -0.12 -17.12 22.86
C PRO A 267 0.64 -16.96 24.19
N SER A 268 1.77 -17.63 24.43
CA SER A 268 2.35 -17.69 25.77
C SER A 268 3.87 -17.56 25.90
N LEU A 269 4.68 -17.49 24.84
CA LEU A 269 6.15 -17.58 25.03
C LEU A 269 7.07 -16.49 24.48
N SER A 270 6.67 -15.64 23.52
CA SER A 270 7.73 -14.96 22.74
C SER A 270 7.49 -13.52 22.27
N TRP A 271 6.36 -12.87 22.55
CA TRP A 271 6.15 -11.49 22.06
C TRP A 271 7.20 -10.50 22.60
N ASN A 272 7.73 -10.74 23.80
CA ASN A 272 8.85 -10.02 24.38
C ASN A 272 10.20 -10.20 23.64
N LEU A 273 10.32 -11.23 22.79
CA LEU A 273 11.48 -11.45 21.93
C LEU A 273 11.39 -10.63 20.63
N PHE A 274 10.18 -10.29 20.17
CA PHE A 274 9.95 -9.62 18.89
C PHE A 274 9.58 -8.14 19.02
N VAL A 275 8.95 -7.76 20.13
CA VAL A 275 8.51 -6.39 20.39
C VAL A 275 9.61 -5.66 21.17
N ASP A 276 10.01 -4.48 20.69
CA ASP A 276 10.94 -3.63 21.42
C ASP A 276 10.35 -3.27 22.80
N PRO A 277 11.13 -3.34 23.90
CA PRO A 277 10.68 -2.97 25.23
C PRO A 277 10.00 -1.59 25.32
N TYR A 278 10.36 -0.65 24.45
CA TYR A 278 9.75 0.68 24.33
C TYR A 278 8.22 0.64 24.15
N PHE A 279 7.70 -0.35 23.42
CA PHE A 279 6.25 -0.47 23.18
C PHE A 279 5.52 -1.10 24.38
N GLY A 280 6.24 -1.87 25.20
CA GLY A 280 5.72 -2.43 26.44
C GLY A 280 4.57 -3.45 26.28
N PRO A 281 3.92 -3.84 27.40
CA PRO A 281 2.91 -4.91 27.42
C PRO A 281 1.64 -4.61 26.62
N VAL A 282 1.26 -3.34 26.46
CA VAL A 282 0.05 -2.93 25.73
C VAL A 282 0.12 -3.37 24.26
N PHE A 283 1.24 -3.11 23.59
CA PHE A 283 1.43 -3.52 22.20
C PHE A 283 1.60 -5.03 22.05
N MET A 284 2.21 -5.71 23.02
CA MET A 284 2.28 -7.17 23.02
C MET A 284 0.88 -7.80 23.08
N LYS A 285 0.00 -7.29 23.94
CA LYS A 285 -1.41 -7.73 23.99
C LYS A 285 -2.15 -7.43 22.69
N LEU A 286 -1.95 -6.24 22.11
CA LEU A 286 -2.56 -5.84 20.84
C LEU A 286 -2.16 -6.78 19.70
N LEU A 287 -0.86 -7.00 19.50
CA LEU A 287 -0.33 -7.89 18.49
C LEU A 287 -0.80 -9.34 18.69
N ALA A 288 -0.79 -9.84 19.93
CA ALA A 288 -1.31 -11.15 20.25
C ALA A 288 -2.83 -11.26 19.96
N GLY A 289 -3.58 -10.19 20.21
CA GLY A 289 -5.01 -10.09 19.86
C GLY A 289 -5.24 -10.16 18.36
N MET A 290 -4.56 -9.32 17.59
CA MET A 290 -4.65 -9.29 16.12
C MET A 290 -4.26 -10.65 15.53
N HIS A 291 -3.16 -11.25 16.00
CA HIS A 291 -2.72 -12.57 15.58
C HIS A 291 -3.79 -13.64 15.84
N ARG A 292 -4.43 -13.64 17.02
CA ARG A 292 -5.54 -14.57 17.31
C ARG A 292 -6.71 -14.35 16.36
N SER A 293 -7.09 -13.11 16.07
CA SER A 293 -8.20 -12.79 15.16
C SER A 293 -7.93 -13.21 13.72
N LEU A 294 -6.69 -13.11 13.25
CA LEU A 294 -6.29 -13.58 11.91
C LEU A 294 -6.32 -15.11 11.79
N HIS A 295 -6.18 -15.83 12.90
CA HIS A 295 -6.12 -17.30 12.95
C HIS A 295 -7.36 -17.97 13.54
N SER A 296 -8.31 -17.20 14.08
CA SER A 296 -9.60 -17.74 14.49
C SER A 296 -10.36 -18.21 13.26
N TYR A 297 -10.80 -19.47 13.28
CA TYR A 297 -11.77 -20.05 12.36
C TYR A 297 -13.18 -19.49 12.66
N ASP A 298 -13.31 -18.18 12.81
CA ASP A 298 -14.62 -17.57 13.00
C ASP A 298 -15.37 -17.59 11.66
N GLU A 299 -16.61 -18.07 11.70
CA GLU A 299 -17.47 -18.17 10.51
C GLU A 299 -17.86 -16.78 10.00
N ASP A 300 -17.84 -15.77 10.87
CA ASP A 300 -18.17 -14.39 10.51
C ASP A 300 -16.94 -13.56 10.14
N ARG A 301 -16.34 -13.92 9.01
CA ARG A 301 -15.26 -13.17 8.36
C ARG A 301 -15.62 -11.74 7.95
N SER A 302 -16.87 -11.29 8.14
CA SER A 302 -17.29 -9.93 7.80
C SER A 302 -16.91 -8.88 8.86
N ARG A 303 -16.56 -9.31 10.08
CA ARG A 303 -16.31 -8.42 11.24
C ARG A 303 -14.83 -8.12 11.51
N GLY A 304 -13.98 -8.30 10.51
CA GLY A 304 -12.52 -8.12 10.65
C GLY A 304 -12.14 -6.71 11.10
N HIS A 305 -12.69 -5.66 10.47
CA HIS A 305 -12.42 -4.28 10.86
C HIS A 305 -12.89 -3.97 12.27
N GLU A 306 -14.12 -4.38 12.64
CA GLU A 306 -14.67 -4.16 13.98
C GLU A 306 -13.77 -4.77 15.06
N THR A 307 -13.25 -5.97 14.78
CA THR A 307 -12.35 -6.67 15.70
C THR A 307 -11.02 -5.94 15.84
N PHE A 308 -10.38 -5.54 14.74
CA PHE A 308 -9.13 -4.80 14.79
C PHE A 308 -9.29 -3.44 15.48
N LEU A 309 -10.35 -2.70 15.16
CA LEU A 309 -10.65 -1.41 15.78
C LEU A 309 -10.87 -1.55 17.29
N ALA A 310 -11.66 -2.55 17.73
CA ALA A 310 -11.87 -2.80 19.16
C ALA A 310 -10.58 -3.14 19.91
N LEU A 311 -9.67 -3.89 19.28
CA LEU A 311 -8.35 -4.19 19.85
C LEU A 311 -7.49 -2.93 19.97
N ILE A 312 -7.45 -2.09 18.93
CA ILE A 312 -6.69 -0.83 18.93
C ILE A 312 -7.29 0.15 19.96
N ASP A 313 -8.61 0.29 20.01
CA ASP A 313 -9.31 1.14 20.97
C ASP A 313 -9.01 0.73 22.42
N THR A 314 -9.00 -0.58 22.68
CA THR A 314 -8.60 -1.12 23.99
C THR A 314 -7.15 -0.74 24.31
N ALA A 315 -6.24 -0.87 23.35
CA ALA A 315 -4.83 -0.50 23.53
C ALA A 315 -4.65 1.00 23.81
N ILE A 316 -5.40 1.88 23.14
CA ILE A 316 -5.39 3.33 23.38
C ILE A 316 -5.85 3.64 24.82
N ILE A 317 -6.92 2.99 25.28
CA ILE A 317 -7.44 3.16 26.64
C ILE A 317 -6.42 2.65 27.67
N GLU A 318 -5.82 1.47 27.47
CA GLU A 318 -4.81 0.93 28.37
C GLU A 318 -3.56 1.83 28.44
N LEU A 319 -3.11 2.38 27.30
CA LEU A 319 -1.95 3.27 27.24
C LEU A 319 -2.22 4.58 27.99
N SER A 320 -3.40 5.18 27.80
CA SER A 320 -3.82 6.40 28.50
C SER A 320 -3.91 6.22 30.03
N ASN A 321 -4.24 5.01 30.48
CA ASN A 321 -4.35 4.66 31.90
C ASN A 321 -3.04 4.18 32.53
N SER A 322 -1.94 4.12 31.76
CA SER A 322 -0.64 3.66 32.23
C SER A 322 0.31 4.86 32.45
N PRO A 323 0.36 5.46 33.65
CA PRO A 323 1.14 6.67 33.93
C PRO A 323 2.67 6.49 33.85
N GLU A 324 3.18 5.28 33.61
CA GLU A 324 4.61 4.95 33.69
C GLU A 324 5.42 5.17 32.40
N LEU A 325 4.81 5.59 31.29
CA LEU A 325 5.49 5.77 29.99
C LEU A 325 5.72 7.23 29.56
N VAL A 326 5.43 8.21 30.42
CA VAL A 326 5.52 9.66 30.07
C VAL A 326 6.94 10.24 30.19
N ALA A 327 7.95 9.46 30.56
CA ALA A 327 9.31 9.97 30.72
C ALA A 327 10.37 9.02 30.13
N VAL A 328 10.53 9.03 28.81
CA VAL A 328 11.83 8.72 28.21
C VAL A 328 12.20 9.91 27.32
N ASP A 329 13.10 10.72 27.85
CA ASP A 329 13.71 11.88 27.19
C ASP A 329 14.43 11.40 25.93
N ILE A 330 14.04 11.94 24.77
CA ILE A 330 14.67 11.63 23.48
C ILE A 330 15.79 12.66 23.28
N SER A 331 17.03 12.26 23.60
CA SER A 331 18.25 13.01 23.25
C SER A 331 18.80 12.59 21.90
#